data_AF-F4PXH1-F1
#
_entry.id   AF-F4PXH1-F1
#
_cell.length_a   1.000
_cell.length_b   1.000
_cell.length_c   1.000
_cell.angle_alpha   90.00
_cell.angle_beta   90.00
_cell.angle_gamma   90.00
#
_symmetry.space_group_name_H-M   'P 1'
#
loop_
_entity.id
_entity.type
_entity.pdbx_description
1 polymer ?
#
loop_
_entity_poly.entity_id
_entity_poly.type
_entity_poly.pdbx_seq_one_letter_code
_entity_poly.pdbx_strand_id
1 'polypeptide(L)'
;MGNNQQQQQQDDIFNKVIESNKWLSENSKYVKINNEEIDNFIKTLSKEQYNKHSSLVTFPLNFSSIQQEVCFWFILDLINIGSGFRKELHEVSDRGAYETICYGLLVSTEVQQPDLPGIYTYRDSVVKPLIVNIHKILKESAEIIYRLGHSDFGAYVLSLYNVYDAEQGPLASTLVQALVDTFPAFKDEAKYTDGETTKTIYLEKKAQLLAADLYRRFKDTDARFNFIDVDRMSIFTDNVVPAVLRKLNILQVTDDTLVQQINQGRELPAQSPQEVELRGLAIYASRLIVQRAAQIFSSTPEENFIGNDVKLDYYLWSVGKQPEYRSFERHSTKQTLFY
;
A
#
# COMPACT_ATOMS: atom_id res chain seq x y z
N MET A 1 21.10 26.77 -11.31
CA MET A 1 20.82 25.76 -10.26
C MET A 1 19.33 25.50 -10.08
N GLY A 2 18.43 26.49 -10.17
CA GLY A 2 16.97 26.29 -10.05
C GLY A 2 16.29 25.41 -11.12
N ASN A 3 16.71 25.47 -12.39
CA ASN A 3 16.08 24.67 -13.46
C ASN A 3 16.34 23.15 -13.33
N ASN A 4 17.54 22.73 -12.90
CA ASN A 4 17.87 21.30 -12.76
C ASN A 4 17.15 20.65 -11.58
N GLN A 5 16.94 21.38 -10.47
CA GLN A 5 16.20 20.86 -9.31
C GLN A 5 14.69 20.74 -9.59
N GLN A 6 14.10 21.71 -10.32
CA GLN A 6 12.71 21.61 -10.76
C GLN A 6 12.50 20.47 -11.77
N GLN A 7 13.44 20.25 -12.70
CA GLN A 7 13.35 19.19 -13.69
C GLN A 7 13.61 17.79 -13.08
N GLN A 8 14.53 17.67 -12.10
CA GLN A 8 14.71 16.44 -11.32
C GLN A 8 13.51 16.11 -10.43
N GLN A 9 12.88 17.12 -9.81
CA GLN A 9 11.63 16.92 -9.08
C GLN A 9 10.48 16.53 -10.00
N GLN A 10 10.51 16.94 -11.28
CA GLN A 10 9.44 16.65 -12.24
C GLN A 10 9.41 15.17 -12.67
N ASP A 11 10.56 14.51 -12.75
CA ASP A 11 10.74 13.13 -13.25
C ASP A 11 10.93 12.05 -12.16
N ASP A 12 10.81 12.40 -10.88
CA ASP A 12 10.95 11.42 -9.80
C ASP A 12 9.76 10.46 -9.65
N ILE A 13 9.97 9.42 -8.84
CA ILE A 13 9.03 8.30 -8.69
C ILE A 13 7.66 8.73 -8.14
N PHE A 14 7.59 9.74 -7.27
CA PHE A 14 6.31 10.20 -6.72
C PHE A 14 5.47 10.90 -7.78
N ASN A 15 6.10 11.70 -8.64
CA ASN A 15 5.38 12.29 -9.76
C ASN A 15 4.94 11.24 -10.79
N LYS A 16 5.75 10.21 -11.07
CA LYS A 16 5.34 9.10 -11.94
C LYS A 16 4.07 8.40 -11.43
N VAL A 17 4.00 8.14 -10.12
CA VAL A 17 2.80 7.58 -9.48
C VAL A 17 1.61 8.50 -9.70
N ILE A 18 1.70 9.79 -9.35
CA ILE A 18 0.55 10.69 -9.43
C ILE A 18 0.11 10.97 -10.88
N GLU A 19 1.04 11.24 -11.80
CA GLU A 19 0.70 11.57 -13.18
C GLU A 19 0.18 10.35 -13.97
N SER A 20 0.68 9.14 -13.68
CA SER A 20 0.14 7.93 -14.31
C SER A 20 -1.28 7.62 -13.82
N ASN A 21 -1.57 7.80 -12.53
CA ASN A 21 -2.91 7.59 -11.97
C ASN A 21 -3.90 8.70 -12.31
N LYS A 22 -3.43 9.94 -12.48
CA LYS A 22 -4.22 11.03 -13.06
C LYS A 22 -4.65 10.66 -14.47
N TRP A 23 -3.71 10.28 -15.33
CA TRP A 23 -4.02 9.83 -16.70
C TRP A 23 -4.98 8.64 -16.69
N LEU A 24 -4.80 7.67 -15.79
CA LEU A 24 -5.72 6.55 -15.65
C LEU A 24 -7.14 7.02 -15.29
N SER A 25 -7.28 8.02 -14.41
CA SER A 25 -8.60 8.54 -14.05
C SER A 25 -9.36 9.13 -15.25
N GLU A 26 -8.63 9.77 -16.18
CA GLU A 26 -9.17 10.36 -17.42
C GLU A 26 -9.55 9.29 -18.46
N ASN A 27 -8.90 8.12 -18.43
CA ASN A 27 -9.02 7.06 -19.44
C ASN A 27 -9.60 5.72 -18.91
N SER A 28 -10.06 5.74 -17.67
CA SER A 28 -10.73 4.61 -16.99
C SER A 28 -12.04 4.24 -17.66
N LYS A 29 -12.42 2.95 -17.63
CA LYS A 29 -13.68 2.46 -18.19
C LYS A 29 -14.67 1.97 -17.13
N TYR A 30 -14.17 1.36 -16.06
CA TYR A 30 -14.97 0.61 -15.09
C TYR A 30 -15.19 1.37 -13.78
N VAL A 31 -14.32 2.33 -13.45
CA VAL A 31 -14.36 3.11 -12.21
C VAL A 31 -14.27 4.60 -12.52
N LYS A 32 -15.02 5.43 -11.79
CA LYS A 32 -15.01 6.89 -11.90
C LYS A 32 -14.89 7.53 -10.53
N ILE A 33 -14.30 8.74 -10.50
CA ILE A 33 -14.17 9.55 -9.28
C ILE A 33 -15.36 10.51 -9.21
N ASN A 34 -16.11 10.45 -8.13
CA ASN A 34 -17.16 11.42 -7.83
C ASN A 34 -16.58 12.61 -7.05
N ASN A 35 -16.42 13.72 -7.76
CA ASN A 35 -15.86 14.94 -7.22
C ASN A 35 -16.77 15.64 -6.19
N GLU A 36 -18.09 15.50 -6.28
CA GLU A 36 -19.01 16.11 -5.31
C GLU A 36 -18.91 15.40 -3.96
N GLU A 37 -18.75 14.07 -3.97
CA GLU A 37 -18.58 13.28 -2.75
C GLU A 37 -17.23 13.53 -2.06
N ILE A 38 -16.20 13.96 -2.81
CA ILE A 38 -14.97 14.45 -2.19
C ILE A 38 -15.24 15.71 -1.35
N ASP A 39 -15.99 16.67 -1.89
CA ASP A 39 -16.30 17.91 -1.17
C ASP A 39 -17.21 17.64 0.04
N ASN A 40 -18.18 16.75 -0.12
CA ASN A 40 -19.05 16.31 0.98
C ASN A 40 -18.26 15.60 2.08
N PHE A 41 -17.34 14.71 1.70
CA PHE A 41 -16.46 14.03 2.64
C PHE A 41 -15.62 15.02 3.45
N ILE A 42 -14.97 15.99 2.81
CA ILE A 42 -14.14 16.99 3.50
C ILE A 42 -14.98 17.84 4.46
N LYS A 43 -16.19 18.25 4.06
CA LYS A 43 -17.07 19.09 4.89
C LYS A 43 -17.69 18.36 6.08
N THR A 44 -17.91 17.05 5.97
CA THR A 44 -18.59 16.25 7.00
C THR A 44 -17.62 15.53 7.94
N LEU A 45 -16.37 15.34 7.52
CA LEU A 45 -15.33 14.74 8.33
C LEU A 45 -14.96 15.65 9.51
N SER A 46 -15.04 15.13 10.73
CA SER A 46 -14.60 15.87 11.92
C SER A 46 -13.13 15.59 12.26
N LYS A 47 -12.43 16.61 12.77
CA LYS A 47 -11.05 16.50 13.26
C LYS A 47 -10.89 15.45 14.35
N GLU A 48 -11.89 15.31 15.22
CA GLU A 48 -11.89 14.31 16.30
C GLU A 48 -11.92 12.88 15.73
N GLN A 49 -12.83 12.60 14.80
CA GLN A 49 -12.90 11.30 14.13
C GLN A 49 -11.62 10.98 13.38
N TYR A 50 -11.02 11.97 12.72
CA TYR A 50 -9.79 11.80 11.97
C TYR A 50 -8.62 11.38 12.87
N ASN A 51 -8.37 12.14 13.94
CA ASN A 51 -7.27 11.90 14.87
C ASN A 51 -7.41 10.57 15.63
N LYS A 52 -8.64 10.13 15.91
CA LYS A 52 -8.90 8.85 16.58
C LYS A 52 -8.43 7.64 15.76
N HIS A 53 -8.49 7.75 14.43
CA HIS A 53 -8.21 6.63 13.53
C HIS A 53 -6.83 6.69 12.88
N SER A 54 -6.08 7.77 13.05
CA SER A 54 -4.70 7.90 12.55
C SER A 54 -3.64 7.33 13.50
N SER A 55 -4.02 6.50 14.48
CA SER A 55 -3.11 6.01 15.54
C SER A 55 -2.16 4.92 15.05
N LEU A 56 -0.97 4.88 15.65
CA LEU A 56 0.13 4.01 15.25
C LEU A 56 -0.04 2.57 15.73
N VAL A 57 0.41 1.63 14.90
CA VAL A 57 0.74 0.27 15.35
C VAL A 57 2.12 0.32 16.01
N THR A 58 2.21 -0.15 17.25
CA THR A 58 3.47 -0.32 17.98
C THR A 58 3.76 -1.80 18.18
N PHE A 59 5.04 -2.16 18.12
CA PHE A 59 5.49 -3.53 18.35
C PHE A 59 6.24 -3.60 19.69
N PRO A 60 5.95 -4.59 20.57
CA PRO A 60 6.67 -4.78 21.82
C PRO A 60 8.02 -5.48 21.58
N LEU A 61 8.83 -4.98 20.65
CA LEU A 61 10.11 -5.55 20.24
C LEU A 61 11.26 -4.61 20.63
N ASN A 62 12.36 -5.20 21.08
CA ASN A 62 13.60 -4.48 21.38
C ASN A 62 14.68 -4.91 20.38
N PHE A 63 15.30 -3.96 19.70
CA PHE A 63 16.37 -4.22 18.74
C PHE A 63 17.72 -3.77 19.30
N SER A 64 18.79 -4.54 19.07
CA SER A 64 20.11 -4.20 19.59
C SER A 64 20.85 -3.16 18.73
N SER A 65 20.33 -2.86 17.53
CA SER A 65 20.85 -1.81 16.65
C SER A 65 19.76 -1.28 15.71
N ILE A 66 19.96 -0.06 15.20
CA ILE A 66 19.08 0.50 14.17
C ILE A 66 19.03 -0.37 12.91
N GLN A 67 20.16 -1.00 12.54
CA GLN A 67 20.23 -1.90 11.39
C GLN A 67 19.25 -3.07 11.52
N GLN A 68 19.15 -3.67 12.72
CA GLN A 68 18.20 -4.77 12.95
C GLN A 68 16.75 -4.30 12.86
N GLU A 69 16.44 -3.13 13.40
CA GLU A 69 15.09 -2.59 13.34
C GLU A 69 14.69 -2.20 11.92
N VAL A 70 15.59 -1.56 11.16
CA VAL A 70 15.39 -1.28 9.73
C VAL A 70 15.19 -2.57 8.93
N CYS A 71 15.97 -3.63 9.24
CA CYS A 71 15.80 -4.94 8.62
C CYS A 71 14.42 -5.55 8.93
N PHE A 72 13.93 -5.40 10.17
CA PHE A 72 12.59 -5.84 10.56
C PHE A 72 11.50 -5.12 9.76
N TRP A 73 11.54 -3.78 9.68
CA TRP A 73 10.59 -3.00 8.88
C TRP A 73 10.64 -3.39 7.40
N PHE A 74 11.84 -3.53 6.85
CA PHE A 74 12.02 -3.98 5.47
C PHE A 74 11.34 -5.32 5.21
N ILE A 75 11.57 -6.33 6.07
CA ILE A 75 10.97 -7.65 5.91
C ILE A 75 9.45 -7.55 6.01
N LEU A 76 8.93 -6.84 7.01
CA LEU A 76 7.50 -6.66 7.24
C LEU A 76 6.80 -6.06 6.01
N ASP A 77 7.37 -5.00 5.43
CA ASP A 77 6.79 -4.31 4.28
C ASP A 77 7.02 -5.04 2.96
N LEU A 78 8.14 -5.76 2.83
CA LEU A 78 8.42 -6.62 1.69
C LEU A 78 7.34 -7.71 1.53
N ILE A 79 6.93 -8.32 2.65
CA ILE A 79 5.92 -9.39 2.67
C ILE A 79 4.50 -8.89 2.97
N ASN A 80 4.26 -7.57 2.89
CA ASN A 80 2.94 -6.95 3.11
C ASN A 80 1.98 -7.24 1.93
N ILE A 81 1.59 -8.51 1.82
CA ILE A 81 0.81 -9.08 0.72
C ILE A 81 -0.32 -9.99 1.23
N GLY A 82 -1.25 -10.36 0.37
CA GLY A 82 -2.27 -11.36 0.67
C GLY A 82 -3.56 -10.79 1.24
N SER A 83 -3.83 -9.50 1.09
CA SER A 83 -5.15 -8.94 1.42
C SER A 83 -6.28 -9.57 0.58
N GLY A 84 -5.97 -10.17 -0.58
CA GLY A 84 -6.89 -11.02 -1.35
C GLY A 84 -7.26 -12.35 -0.67
N PHE A 85 -6.50 -12.81 0.32
CA PHE A 85 -6.80 -14.02 1.12
C PHE A 85 -7.57 -13.69 2.41
N ARG A 86 -8.12 -12.46 2.54
CA ARG A 86 -8.75 -12.00 3.79
C ARG A 86 -9.77 -12.98 4.37
N LYS A 87 -10.65 -13.56 3.54
CA LYS A 87 -11.73 -14.44 4.02
C LYS A 87 -11.15 -15.74 4.56
N GLU A 88 -10.27 -16.36 3.79
CA GLU A 88 -9.56 -17.58 4.16
C GLU A 88 -8.71 -17.39 5.42
N LEU A 89 -8.07 -16.22 5.57
CA LEU A 89 -7.27 -15.91 6.75
C LEU A 89 -8.14 -15.72 8.00
N HIS A 90 -9.30 -15.06 7.89
CA HIS A 90 -10.25 -15.00 8.99
C HIS A 90 -10.78 -16.38 9.38
N GLU A 91 -11.11 -17.22 8.41
CA GLU A 91 -11.60 -18.58 8.67
C GLU A 91 -10.57 -19.45 9.38
N VAL A 92 -9.28 -19.32 9.04
CA VAL A 92 -8.21 -20.19 9.57
C VAL A 92 -7.55 -19.63 10.84
N SER A 93 -7.45 -18.31 11.01
CA SER A 93 -6.68 -17.69 12.11
C SER A 93 -7.41 -16.60 12.89
N ASP A 94 -8.68 -16.30 12.55
CA ASP A 94 -9.47 -15.18 13.11
C ASP A 94 -8.76 -13.81 12.96
N ARG A 95 -7.88 -13.68 11.95
CA ARG A 95 -7.04 -12.49 11.74
C ARG A 95 -7.02 -12.05 10.28
N GLY A 96 -6.81 -10.76 10.06
CA GLY A 96 -6.69 -10.20 8.71
C GLY A 96 -5.31 -10.45 8.11
N ALA A 97 -5.13 -10.18 6.82
CA ALA A 97 -3.84 -10.41 6.13
C ALA A 97 -2.64 -9.76 6.83
N TYR A 98 -2.72 -8.45 7.11
CA TYR A 98 -1.66 -7.71 7.81
C TYR A 98 -1.33 -8.31 9.18
N GLU A 99 -2.34 -8.55 10.03
CA GLU A 99 -2.12 -9.16 11.35
C GLU A 99 -1.49 -10.55 11.20
N THR A 100 -1.93 -11.28 10.19
CA THR A 100 -1.47 -12.64 9.97
C THR A 100 0.01 -12.69 9.55
N ILE A 101 0.46 -11.74 8.74
CA ILE A 101 1.88 -11.53 8.45
C ILE A 101 2.65 -11.23 9.75
N CYS A 102 2.11 -10.37 10.62
CA CYS A 102 2.74 -10.04 11.89
C CYS A 102 2.87 -11.25 12.84
N TYR A 103 1.97 -12.24 12.76
CA TYR A 103 1.89 -13.36 13.72
C TYR A 103 2.28 -14.76 13.16
N GLY A 104 2.60 -14.89 11.86
CA GLY A 104 3.34 -16.03 11.29
C GLY A 104 2.57 -17.36 11.13
N LEU A 105 1.69 -17.45 10.13
CA LEU A 105 0.80 -18.60 9.85
C LEU A 105 1.40 -20.01 9.89
N LEU A 106 0.54 -20.94 10.33
CA LEU A 106 0.68 -22.39 10.29
C LEU A 106 0.28 -22.98 8.91
N VAL A 107 0.99 -24.02 8.45
CA VAL A 107 1.03 -24.45 7.04
C VAL A 107 0.16 -25.67 6.71
N SER A 108 -0.49 -26.30 7.70
CA SER A 108 -1.22 -27.56 7.49
C SER A 108 -2.52 -27.61 8.29
N THR A 109 -3.59 -28.07 7.66
CA THR A 109 -4.88 -28.36 8.29
C THR A 109 -5.19 -29.85 8.22
N GLU A 110 -5.72 -30.38 9.31
CA GLU A 110 -6.12 -31.77 9.42
C GLU A 110 -7.57 -31.91 8.93
N VAL A 111 -7.82 -32.86 8.02
CA VAL A 111 -9.17 -33.12 7.48
C VAL A 111 -9.54 -34.57 7.74
N GLN A 112 -10.62 -34.78 8.49
CA GLN A 112 -11.21 -36.11 8.71
C GLN A 112 -11.93 -36.58 7.44
N GLN A 113 -11.69 -37.81 7.02
CA GLN A 113 -12.40 -38.38 5.88
C GLN A 113 -13.86 -38.69 6.27
N PRO A 114 -14.86 -38.17 5.52
CA PRO A 114 -16.28 -38.33 5.86
C PRO A 114 -16.71 -39.79 6.05
N ASP A 115 -16.09 -40.70 5.29
CA ASP A 115 -16.47 -42.11 5.23
C ASP A 115 -15.64 -43.01 6.17
N LEU A 116 -14.63 -42.46 6.86
CA LEU A 116 -13.68 -43.23 7.68
C LEU A 116 -13.36 -42.49 8.99
N PRO A 117 -14.18 -42.66 10.04
CA PRO A 117 -13.90 -42.10 11.35
C PRO A 117 -12.54 -42.56 11.89
N GLY A 118 -11.65 -41.62 12.23
CA GLY A 118 -10.30 -41.91 12.73
C GLY A 118 -9.19 -41.96 11.68
N ILE A 119 -9.49 -41.79 10.39
CA ILE A 119 -8.48 -41.62 9.34
C ILE A 119 -8.46 -40.15 8.88
N TYR A 120 -7.29 -39.54 9.03
CA TYR A 120 -7.04 -38.16 8.65
C TYR A 120 -6.11 -38.10 7.44
N THR A 121 -6.35 -37.11 6.57
CA THR A 121 -5.43 -36.77 5.48
C THR A 121 -5.03 -35.32 5.61
N TYR A 122 -3.76 -35.02 5.35
CA TYR A 122 -3.29 -33.65 5.22
C TYR A 122 -3.61 -33.15 3.82
N ARG A 123 -4.38 -32.07 3.74
CA ARG A 123 -4.59 -31.32 2.50
C ARG A 123 -3.85 -30.01 2.59
N ASP A 124 -3.40 -29.53 1.44
CA ASP A 124 -2.85 -28.18 1.36
C ASP A 124 -3.90 -27.17 1.83
N SER A 125 -3.50 -26.29 2.74
CA SER A 125 -4.36 -25.19 3.16
C SER A 125 -4.66 -24.27 1.97
N VAL A 126 -5.86 -23.69 1.95
CA VAL A 126 -6.27 -22.70 0.92
C VAL A 126 -5.35 -21.48 0.89
N VAL A 127 -4.60 -21.22 1.97
CA VAL A 127 -3.58 -20.15 2.05
C VAL A 127 -2.17 -20.59 1.63
N LYS A 128 -1.95 -21.85 1.27
CA LYS A 128 -0.63 -22.33 0.82
C LYS A 128 -0.05 -21.49 -0.33
N PRO A 129 -0.81 -21.05 -1.36
CA PRO A 129 -0.27 -20.19 -2.40
C PRO A 129 0.34 -18.88 -1.86
N LEU A 130 -0.30 -18.27 -0.84
CA LEU A 130 0.23 -17.08 -0.16
C LEU A 130 1.58 -17.37 0.51
N ILE A 131 1.70 -18.49 1.24
CA ILE A 131 2.94 -18.86 1.93
C ILE A 131 4.08 -19.16 0.94
N VAL A 132 3.77 -19.84 -0.16
CA VAL A 132 4.73 -20.09 -1.25
C VAL A 132 5.23 -18.77 -1.83
N ASN A 133 4.34 -17.81 -2.04
CA ASN A 133 4.69 -16.47 -2.52
C ASN A 133 5.56 -15.71 -1.51
N ILE A 134 5.22 -15.74 -0.22
CA ILE A 134 6.05 -15.12 0.84
C ILE A 134 7.46 -15.71 0.83
N HIS A 135 7.58 -17.04 0.82
CA HIS A 135 8.89 -17.71 0.80
C HIS A 135 9.68 -17.35 -0.45
N LYS A 136 9.03 -17.34 -1.63
CA LYS A 136 9.66 -16.94 -2.89
C LYS A 136 10.20 -15.51 -2.82
N ILE A 137 9.38 -14.54 -2.38
CA ILE A 137 9.77 -13.13 -2.24
C ILE A 137 10.97 -13.00 -1.30
N LEU A 138 10.94 -13.64 -0.13
CA LEU A 138 12.03 -13.56 0.84
C LEU A 138 13.33 -14.13 0.27
N LYS A 139 13.25 -15.31 -0.37
CA LYS A 139 14.42 -15.97 -0.95
C LYS A 139 15.04 -15.13 -2.06
N GLU A 140 14.26 -14.70 -3.04
CA GLU A 140 14.74 -13.88 -4.16
C GLU A 140 15.34 -12.55 -3.67
N SER A 141 14.69 -11.91 -2.69
CA SER A 141 15.17 -10.64 -2.13
C SER A 141 16.48 -10.82 -1.33
N ALA A 142 16.61 -11.91 -0.57
CA ALA A 142 17.84 -12.23 0.14
C ALA A 142 19.00 -12.55 -0.82
N GLU A 143 18.74 -13.25 -1.93
CA GLU A 143 19.74 -13.52 -2.97
C GLU A 143 20.24 -12.22 -3.64
N ILE A 144 19.37 -11.22 -3.81
CA ILE A 144 19.76 -9.88 -4.27
C ILE A 144 20.69 -9.20 -3.26
N ILE A 145 20.31 -9.16 -1.99
CA ILE A 145 21.14 -8.60 -0.90
C ILE A 145 22.53 -9.24 -0.86
N TYR A 146 22.59 -10.57 -0.94
CA TYR A 146 23.85 -11.31 -0.93
C TYR A 146 24.73 -10.96 -2.16
N ARG A 147 24.14 -10.87 -3.35
CA ARG A 147 24.86 -10.46 -4.57
C ARG A 147 25.38 -9.03 -4.52
N LEU A 148 24.66 -8.14 -3.84
CA LEU A 148 25.08 -6.75 -3.60
C LEU A 148 26.14 -6.62 -2.50
N GLY A 149 26.46 -7.70 -1.77
CA GLY A 149 27.50 -7.72 -0.76
C GLY A 149 27.08 -7.15 0.61
N HIS A 150 25.77 -7.07 0.88
CA HIS A 150 25.25 -6.63 2.18
C HIS A 150 24.96 -7.81 3.10
N SER A 151 25.11 -7.63 4.42
CA SER A 151 24.86 -8.69 5.41
C SER A 151 23.38 -9.00 5.58
N ASP A 152 22.52 -8.00 5.40
CA ASP A 152 21.07 -8.07 5.56
C ASP A 152 20.40 -6.84 4.90
N PHE A 153 19.06 -6.80 4.92
CA PHE A 153 18.28 -5.70 4.35
C PHE A 153 18.54 -4.35 5.03
N GLY A 154 18.78 -4.36 6.36
CA GLY A 154 19.10 -3.14 7.11
C GLY A 154 20.43 -2.54 6.67
N ALA A 155 21.46 -3.38 6.50
CA ALA A 155 22.76 -2.94 5.99
C ALA A 155 22.64 -2.33 4.60
N TYR A 156 21.83 -2.91 3.71
CA TYR A 156 21.55 -2.35 2.39
C TYR A 156 20.90 -0.96 2.49
N VAL A 157 19.78 -0.82 3.22
CA VAL A 157 19.09 0.47 3.37
C VAL A 157 20.02 1.54 3.94
N LEU A 158 20.77 1.21 4.99
CA LEU A 158 21.69 2.16 5.61
C LEU A 158 22.84 2.55 4.67
N SER A 159 23.27 1.64 3.79
CA SER A 159 24.33 1.94 2.82
C SER A 159 23.92 2.97 1.77
N LEU A 160 22.63 3.12 1.47
CA LEU A 160 22.11 4.12 0.52
C LEU A 160 22.41 5.56 0.96
N TYR A 161 22.62 5.78 2.26
CA TYR A 161 22.94 7.11 2.80
C TYR A 161 24.43 7.43 2.80
N ASN A 162 25.31 6.48 2.48
CA ASN A 162 26.76 6.73 2.40
C ASN A 162 27.13 7.68 1.25
N VAL A 163 26.24 7.82 0.26
CA VAL A 163 26.43 8.61 -0.96
C VAL A 163 25.50 9.83 -1.01
N TYR A 164 24.84 10.15 0.10
CA TYR A 164 23.84 11.20 0.16
C TYR A 164 24.47 12.59 0.43
N ASP A 165 24.01 13.60 -0.29
CA ASP A 165 24.44 15.00 -0.13
C ASP A 165 23.77 15.63 1.10
N ALA A 166 24.48 15.69 2.23
CA ALA A 166 23.96 16.21 3.49
C ALA A 166 23.31 17.60 3.39
N GLU A 167 23.64 18.42 2.39
CA GLU A 167 23.06 19.76 2.21
C GLU A 167 21.61 19.74 1.71
N GLN A 168 21.14 18.64 1.09
CA GLN A 168 19.80 18.59 0.47
C GLN A 168 18.69 18.05 1.39
N GLY A 169 18.99 17.52 2.58
CA GLY A 169 18.08 16.65 3.37
C GLY A 169 17.67 15.30 2.70
N PRO A 170 17.64 14.16 3.42
CA PRO A 170 17.39 12.86 2.80
C PRO A 170 16.03 12.83 2.10
N LEU A 171 15.94 12.09 1.00
CA LEU A 171 14.74 11.99 0.18
C LEU A 171 14.15 10.59 0.25
N ALA A 172 12.87 10.51 0.60
CA ALA A 172 12.10 9.28 0.53
C ALA A 172 11.97 8.80 -0.92
N SER A 173 11.82 9.72 -1.88
CA SER A 173 11.75 9.37 -3.32
C SER A 173 13.00 8.61 -3.79
N THR A 174 14.20 8.95 -3.30
CA THR A 174 15.44 8.22 -3.59
C THR A 174 15.42 6.82 -3.00
N LEU A 175 14.96 6.65 -1.75
CA LEU A 175 14.81 5.33 -1.14
C LEU A 175 13.81 4.47 -1.92
N VAL A 176 12.64 5.02 -2.24
CA VAL A 176 11.60 4.32 -3.00
C VAL A 176 12.10 3.91 -4.38
N GLN A 177 12.79 4.80 -5.10
CA GLN A 177 13.39 4.49 -6.40
C GLN A 177 14.44 3.36 -6.28
N ALA A 178 15.33 3.41 -5.29
CA ALA A 178 16.32 2.36 -5.06
C ALA A 178 15.68 0.99 -4.77
N LEU A 179 14.61 0.96 -3.96
CA LEU A 179 13.87 -0.26 -3.65
C LEU A 179 13.22 -0.87 -4.90
N VAL A 180 12.55 -0.04 -5.71
CA VAL A 180 11.87 -0.46 -6.93
C VAL A 180 12.84 -0.95 -8.00
N ASP A 181 14.00 -0.30 -8.14
CA ASP A 181 15.04 -0.70 -9.10
C ASP A 181 15.76 -1.99 -8.67
N THR A 182 15.84 -2.24 -7.35
CA THR A 182 16.60 -3.36 -6.81
C THR A 182 15.76 -4.63 -6.62
N PHE A 183 14.52 -4.51 -6.14
CA PHE A 183 13.70 -5.67 -5.77
C PHE A 183 12.42 -5.75 -6.61
N PRO A 184 12.24 -6.80 -7.42
CA PRO A 184 11.01 -7.01 -8.18
C PRO A 184 9.74 -7.03 -7.32
N ALA A 185 9.86 -7.48 -6.06
CA ALA A 185 8.76 -7.51 -5.12
C ALA A 185 8.28 -6.12 -4.70
N PHE A 186 9.05 -5.06 -4.92
CA PHE A 186 8.65 -3.67 -4.67
C PHE A 186 8.11 -2.94 -5.91
N LYS A 187 8.36 -3.47 -7.12
CA LYS A 187 8.03 -2.86 -8.42
C LYS A 187 6.56 -3.07 -8.79
N ASP A 188 5.68 -2.32 -8.13
CA ASP A 188 4.22 -2.39 -8.28
C ASP A 188 3.79 -1.43 -9.40
N GLU A 189 3.86 -1.94 -10.63
CA GLU A 189 3.46 -1.28 -11.86
C GLU A 189 2.56 -2.20 -12.72
N ALA A 190 1.68 -1.59 -13.52
CA ALA A 190 0.81 -2.33 -14.45
C ALA A 190 0.76 -1.64 -15.82
N LYS A 191 0.54 -2.41 -16.89
CA LYS A 191 0.25 -1.86 -18.21
C LYS A 191 -1.25 -1.71 -18.37
N TYR A 192 -1.71 -0.53 -18.75
CA TYR A 192 -3.12 -0.24 -19.00
C TYR A 192 -3.30 0.27 -20.42
N THR A 193 -4.32 -0.25 -21.12
CA THR A 193 -4.66 0.13 -22.50
C THR A 193 -6.09 0.67 -22.52
N ASP A 194 -6.26 1.93 -22.93
CA ASP A 194 -7.57 2.60 -23.01
C ASP A 194 -8.34 2.33 -24.32
N GLY A 195 -7.79 1.45 -25.16
CA GLY A 195 -8.27 1.13 -26.51
C GLY A 195 -7.33 1.64 -27.61
N GLU A 196 -6.59 2.71 -27.36
CA GLU A 196 -5.68 3.33 -28.34
C GLU A 196 -4.24 3.39 -27.82
N THR A 197 -4.06 3.83 -26.57
CA THR A 197 -2.78 4.08 -25.95
C THR A 197 -2.52 3.08 -24.82
N THR A 198 -1.30 2.52 -24.78
CA THR A 198 -0.85 1.72 -23.64
C THR A 198 0.12 2.53 -22.79
N LYS A 199 -0.20 2.71 -21.49
CA LYS A 199 0.64 3.43 -20.53
C LYS A 199 1.00 2.54 -19.34
N THR A 200 2.17 2.76 -18.75
CA THR A 200 2.49 2.18 -17.44
C THR A 200 1.79 2.99 -16.36
N ILE A 201 1.07 2.31 -15.49
CA ILE A 201 0.50 2.84 -14.26
C ILE A 201 1.40 2.42 -13.10
N TYR A 202 1.90 3.39 -12.35
CA TYR A 202 2.77 3.14 -11.20
C TYR A 202 1.96 3.25 -9.90
N LEU A 203 2.10 2.28 -9.01
CA LEU A 203 1.41 2.25 -7.71
C LEU A 203 2.44 2.24 -6.57
N GLU A 204 3.51 1.44 -6.72
CA GLU A 204 4.68 1.38 -5.83
C GLU A 204 4.35 1.28 -4.34
N LYS A 205 3.25 0.58 -4.01
CA LYS A 205 2.61 0.62 -2.70
C LYS A 205 3.55 0.25 -1.57
N LYS A 206 4.22 -0.92 -1.68
CA LYS A 206 5.06 -1.45 -0.58
C LYS A 206 6.36 -0.65 -0.41
N ALA A 207 6.91 -0.12 -1.50
CA ALA A 207 8.13 0.69 -1.44
C ALA A 207 7.85 2.03 -0.74
N GLN A 208 6.74 2.69 -1.09
CA GLN A 208 6.29 3.90 -0.42
C GLN A 208 5.94 3.65 1.06
N LEU A 209 5.26 2.53 1.35
CA LEU A 209 4.93 2.14 2.73
C LEU A 209 6.19 1.98 3.59
N LEU A 210 7.22 1.28 3.09
CA LEU A 210 8.48 1.12 3.81
C LEU A 210 9.16 2.46 4.10
N ALA A 211 9.21 3.37 3.12
CA ALA A 211 9.78 4.69 3.34
C ALA A 211 8.97 5.50 4.38
N ALA A 212 7.63 5.41 4.35
CA ALA A 212 6.76 6.08 5.30
C ALA A 212 6.90 5.51 6.72
N ASP A 213 7.02 4.20 6.88
CA ASP A 213 7.20 3.55 8.17
C ASP A 213 8.58 3.84 8.77
N LEU A 214 9.64 3.84 7.96
CA LEU A 214 10.98 4.25 8.40
C LEU A 214 11.00 5.74 8.81
N TYR A 215 10.39 6.62 8.03
CA TYR A 215 10.24 8.04 8.38
C TYR A 215 9.53 8.20 9.72
N ARG A 216 8.33 7.61 9.82
CA ARG A 216 7.47 7.70 10.99
C ARG A 216 8.17 7.17 12.24
N ARG A 217 8.96 6.10 12.10
CA ARG A 217 9.70 5.50 13.20
C ARG A 217 10.93 6.30 13.61
N PHE A 218 11.70 6.80 12.66
CA PHE A 218 13.07 7.25 12.93
C PHE A 218 13.32 8.76 12.77
N LYS A 219 12.41 9.54 12.16
CA LYS A 219 12.65 10.96 11.85
C LYS A 219 13.18 11.81 13.03
N ASP A 220 12.75 11.51 14.25
CA ASP A 220 13.11 12.26 15.46
C ASP A 220 14.33 11.66 16.19
N THR A 221 14.80 10.49 15.77
CA THR A 221 15.89 9.73 16.43
C THR A 221 17.09 9.47 15.52
N ASP A 222 16.95 9.56 14.21
CA ASP A 222 18.01 9.34 13.24
C ASP A 222 17.80 10.20 11.99
N ALA A 223 18.74 11.12 11.74
CA ALA A 223 18.65 12.11 10.68
C ALA A 223 18.56 11.51 9.27
N ARG A 224 19.02 10.27 9.05
CA ARG A 224 18.94 9.59 7.74
C ARG A 224 17.50 9.36 7.28
N PHE A 225 16.57 9.27 8.23
CA PHE A 225 15.16 9.01 7.95
C PHE A 225 14.29 10.26 8.12
N ASN A 226 14.87 11.44 8.33
CA ASN A 226 14.11 12.69 8.38
C ASN A 226 13.86 13.22 6.95
N PHE A 227 13.10 12.45 6.17
CA PHE A 227 12.83 12.74 4.77
C PHE A 227 12.09 14.07 4.59
N ILE A 228 12.56 14.90 3.67
CA ILE A 228 11.99 16.24 3.44
C ILE A 228 10.84 16.25 2.41
N ASP A 229 10.63 15.14 1.70
CA ASP A 229 9.67 15.00 0.59
C ASP A 229 8.54 14.01 0.87
N VAL A 230 8.32 13.61 2.14
CA VAL A 230 7.24 12.68 2.55
C VAL A 230 5.86 13.18 2.17
N ASP A 231 5.65 14.50 2.20
CA ASP A 231 4.38 15.12 1.82
C ASP A 231 4.01 14.89 0.34
N ARG A 232 4.96 14.41 -0.49
CA ARG A 232 4.75 14.12 -1.91
C ARG A 232 4.33 12.69 -2.20
N MET A 233 4.49 11.76 -1.24
CA MET A 233 4.05 10.36 -1.37
C MET A 233 2.56 10.27 -1.70
N SER A 234 2.14 9.13 -2.25
CA SER A 234 0.72 8.80 -2.38
C SER A 234 0.24 7.93 -1.21
N ILE A 235 -1.07 7.67 -1.17
CA ILE A 235 -1.63 6.60 -0.34
C ILE A 235 -1.06 5.23 -0.73
N PHE A 236 -1.15 4.25 0.17
CA PHE A 236 -0.59 2.90 0.02
C PHE A 236 -1.67 1.90 -0.44
N THR A 237 -2.17 2.11 -1.66
CA THR A 237 -3.39 1.45 -2.19
C THR A 237 -3.32 -0.09 -2.19
N ASP A 238 -4.02 -0.71 -1.24
CA ASP A 238 -4.33 -2.13 -1.17
C ASP A 238 -5.79 -2.37 -1.63
N ASN A 239 -6.49 -3.36 -1.06
CA ASN A 239 -7.93 -3.54 -1.29
C ASN A 239 -8.85 -2.85 -0.26
N VAL A 240 -8.29 -2.26 0.79
CA VAL A 240 -9.02 -1.56 1.84
C VAL A 240 -9.39 -0.17 1.38
N VAL A 241 -8.41 0.64 0.97
CA VAL A 241 -8.64 2.05 0.62
C VAL A 241 -9.62 2.19 -0.54
N PRO A 242 -9.51 1.42 -1.66
CA PRO A 242 -10.52 1.45 -2.71
C PRO A 242 -11.93 1.09 -2.22
N ALA A 243 -12.05 0.14 -1.29
CA ALA A 243 -13.34 -0.26 -0.74
C ALA A 243 -13.95 0.83 0.17
N VAL A 244 -13.13 1.51 0.96
CA VAL A 244 -13.56 2.65 1.78
C VAL A 244 -14.04 3.79 0.89
N LEU A 245 -13.28 4.17 -0.13
CA LEU A 245 -13.68 5.22 -1.06
C LEU A 245 -14.94 4.85 -1.87
N ARG A 246 -15.13 3.57 -2.20
CA ARG A 246 -16.39 3.08 -2.79
C ARG A 246 -17.57 3.20 -1.83
N LYS A 247 -17.38 2.83 -0.55
CA LYS A 247 -18.41 2.96 0.48
C LYS A 247 -18.81 4.43 0.71
N LEU A 248 -17.85 5.35 0.56
CA LEU A 248 -18.05 6.80 0.61
C LEU A 248 -18.61 7.39 -0.69
N ASN A 249 -18.91 6.57 -1.71
CA ASN A 249 -19.33 6.99 -3.06
C ASN A 249 -18.32 7.89 -3.82
N ILE A 250 -17.10 8.09 -3.29
CA ILE A 250 -16.02 8.82 -3.95
C ILE A 250 -15.50 8.02 -5.15
N LEU A 251 -15.41 6.70 -5.04
CA LEU A 251 -15.16 5.81 -6.17
C LEU A 251 -16.46 5.12 -6.59
N GLN A 252 -16.87 5.33 -7.82
CA GLN A 252 -18.08 4.75 -8.40
C GLN A 252 -17.69 3.71 -9.44
N VAL A 253 -18.10 2.47 -9.22
CA VAL A 253 -17.93 1.40 -10.21
C VAL A 253 -19.08 1.51 -11.20
N THR A 254 -18.79 1.82 -12.46
CA THR A 254 -19.78 2.07 -13.52
C THR A 254 -20.21 0.80 -14.26
N ASP A 255 -19.50 -0.31 -14.05
CA ASP A 255 -19.81 -1.61 -14.65
C ASP A 255 -20.50 -2.54 -13.65
N ASP A 256 -21.75 -2.91 -13.93
CA ASP A 256 -22.56 -3.77 -13.06
C ASP A 256 -21.95 -5.17 -12.87
N THR A 257 -21.25 -5.67 -13.89
CA THR A 257 -20.59 -6.99 -13.80
C THR A 257 -19.46 -6.94 -12.78
N LEU A 258 -18.66 -5.88 -12.77
CA LEU A 258 -17.61 -5.65 -11.79
C LEU A 258 -18.18 -5.46 -10.39
N VAL A 259 -19.28 -4.71 -10.24
CA VAL A 259 -19.98 -4.59 -8.94
C VAL A 259 -20.39 -5.97 -8.42
N GLN A 260 -21.03 -6.79 -9.26
CA GLN A 260 -21.45 -8.13 -8.89
C GLN A 260 -20.26 -9.05 -8.57
N GLN A 261 -19.18 -8.99 -9.36
CA GLN A 261 -17.96 -9.75 -9.10
C GLN A 261 -17.39 -9.42 -7.73
N ILE A 262 -17.23 -8.13 -7.41
CA ILE A 262 -16.69 -7.71 -6.11
C ILE A 262 -17.63 -8.13 -5.00
N ASN A 263 -18.93 -7.84 -5.07
CA ASN A 263 -19.89 -8.12 -3.99
C ASN A 263 -20.05 -9.62 -3.70
N GLN A 264 -19.77 -10.48 -4.68
CA GLN A 264 -19.76 -11.94 -4.49
C GLN A 264 -18.40 -12.46 -3.99
N GLY A 265 -17.41 -11.59 -3.78
CA GLY A 265 -16.05 -11.96 -3.40
C GLY A 265 -15.30 -12.74 -4.48
N ARG A 266 -15.70 -12.60 -5.76
CA ARG A 266 -15.00 -13.25 -6.88
C ARG A 266 -13.66 -12.56 -7.12
N GLU A 267 -12.64 -13.36 -7.38
CA GLU A 267 -11.30 -12.86 -7.63
C GLU A 267 -11.23 -12.07 -8.94
N LEU A 268 -10.60 -10.89 -8.89
CA LEU A 268 -10.18 -10.13 -10.07
C LEU A 268 -8.78 -10.58 -10.49
N PRO A 269 -8.53 -10.83 -11.78
CA PRO A 269 -7.19 -11.13 -12.26
C PRO A 269 -6.21 -9.99 -11.93
N ALA A 270 -5.00 -10.35 -11.48
CA ALA A 270 -3.94 -9.37 -11.26
C ALA A 270 -3.61 -8.64 -12.56
N GLN A 271 -3.36 -7.32 -12.48
CA GLN A 271 -3.11 -6.45 -13.64
C GLN A 271 -4.28 -6.36 -14.63
N SER A 272 -5.47 -6.80 -14.27
CA SER A 272 -6.66 -6.54 -15.08
C SER A 272 -7.01 -5.05 -15.06
N PRO A 273 -7.60 -4.49 -16.13
CA PRO A 273 -8.05 -3.09 -16.14
C PRO A 273 -8.92 -2.73 -14.93
N GLN A 274 -9.82 -3.63 -14.51
CA GLN A 274 -10.68 -3.43 -13.34
C GLN A 274 -9.89 -3.30 -12.04
N GLU A 275 -8.90 -4.17 -11.82
CA GLU A 275 -8.05 -4.16 -10.62
C GLU A 275 -7.15 -2.91 -10.60
N VAL A 276 -6.54 -2.59 -11.74
CA VAL A 276 -5.69 -1.40 -11.90
C VAL A 276 -6.47 -0.11 -11.69
N GLU A 277 -7.69 -0.01 -12.25
CA GLU A 277 -8.55 1.16 -12.06
C GLU A 277 -8.98 1.33 -10.61
N LEU A 278 -9.39 0.26 -9.92
CA LEU A 278 -9.78 0.35 -8.50
C LEU A 278 -8.64 0.90 -7.63
N ARG A 279 -7.42 0.40 -7.83
CA ARG A 279 -6.25 0.80 -7.05
C ARG A 279 -5.75 2.19 -7.45
N GLY A 280 -5.64 2.45 -8.75
CA GLY A 280 -5.08 3.69 -9.27
C GLY A 280 -5.99 4.90 -9.11
N LEU A 281 -7.31 4.73 -9.30
CA LEU A 281 -8.25 5.83 -9.01
C LEU A 281 -8.37 6.09 -7.51
N ALA A 282 -8.12 5.10 -6.64
CA ALA A 282 -8.03 5.36 -5.21
C ALA A 282 -6.84 6.28 -4.87
N ILE A 283 -5.69 6.09 -5.52
CA ILE A 283 -4.53 6.99 -5.40
C ILE A 283 -4.93 8.41 -5.81
N TYR A 284 -5.49 8.56 -7.00
CA TYR A 284 -5.76 9.90 -7.53
C TYR A 284 -6.92 10.59 -6.80
N ALA A 285 -7.99 9.86 -6.44
CA ALA A 285 -9.07 10.41 -5.63
C ALA A 285 -8.57 10.90 -4.26
N SER A 286 -7.65 10.17 -3.62
CA SER A 286 -7.07 10.58 -2.35
C SER A 286 -6.19 11.83 -2.49
N ARG A 287 -5.43 11.93 -3.58
CA ARG A 287 -4.69 13.15 -3.91
C ARG A 287 -5.63 14.35 -4.11
N LEU A 288 -6.77 14.14 -4.77
CA LEU A 288 -7.80 15.19 -4.93
C LEU A 288 -8.41 15.60 -3.59
N ILE A 289 -8.68 14.66 -2.67
CA ILE A 289 -9.15 14.97 -1.31
C ILE A 289 -8.17 15.92 -0.62
N VAL A 290 -6.87 15.59 -0.62
CA VAL A 290 -5.82 16.41 0.01
C VAL A 290 -5.71 17.78 -0.63
N GLN A 291 -5.69 17.86 -1.96
CA GLN A 291 -5.62 19.12 -2.69
C GLN A 291 -6.83 20.03 -2.42
N ARG A 292 -8.04 19.45 -2.43
CA ARG A 292 -9.26 20.21 -2.17
C ARG A 292 -9.38 20.64 -0.71
N ALA A 293 -8.96 19.81 0.23
CA ALA A 293 -8.87 20.21 1.63
C ALA A 293 -7.96 21.43 1.79
N ALA A 294 -6.78 21.42 1.18
CA ALA A 294 -5.87 22.55 1.20
C ALA A 294 -6.47 23.83 0.58
N GLN A 295 -7.30 23.69 -0.47
CA GLN A 295 -8.02 24.82 -1.07
C GLN A 295 -9.12 25.36 -0.16
N ILE A 296 -9.95 24.48 0.41
CA ILE A 296 -11.04 24.82 1.33
C ILE A 296 -10.51 25.55 2.57
N PHE A 297 -9.40 25.06 3.14
CA PHE A 297 -8.75 25.65 4.31
C PHE A 297 -7.64 26.65 3.96
N SER A 298 -7.60 27.17 2.72
CA SER A 298 -6.52 28.07 2.28
C SER A 298 -6.42 29.37 3.10
N SER A 299 -7.55 29.83 3.66
CA SER A 299 -7.61 31.01 4.54
C SER A 299 -7.40 30.68 6.02
N THR A 300 -7.47 29.39 6.39
CA THR A 300 -7.24 28.88 7.76
C THR A 300 -6.40 27.59 7.73
N PRO A 301 -5.13 27.62 7.26
CA PRO A 301 -4.34 26.40 7.04
C PRO A 301 -4.17 25.52 8.29
N GLU A 302 -4.14 26.12 9.48
CA GLU A 302 -4.10 25.45 10.77
C GLU A 302 -5.34 24.58 11.08
N GLU A 303 -6.46 24.83 10.39
CA GLU A 303 -7.67 24.03 10.46
C GLU A 303 -7.62 22.81 9.55
N ASN A 304 -6.70 22.75 8.58
CA ASN A 304 -6.54 21.62 7.68
C ASN A 304 -5.93 20.40 8.40
N PHE A 305 -6.77 19.60 9.05
CA PHE A 305 -6.35 18.40 9.74
C PHE A 305 -6.11 17.19 8.82
N ILE A 306 -6.55 17.24 7.54
CA ILE A 306 -6.33 16.16 6.56
C ILE A 306 -4.85 16.05 6.19
N GLY A 307 -4.14 17.18 6.09
CA GLY A 307 -2.70 17.21 5.89
C GLY A 307 -2.26 16.71 4.52
N ASN A 308 -1.69 15.50 4.46
CA ASN A 308 -1.07 14.92 3.26
C ASN A 308 -1.63 13.51 2.97
N ASP A 309 -1.25 12.93 1.84
CA ASP A 309 -1.73 11.61 1.41
C ASP A 309 -1.39 10.51 2.43
N VAL A 310 -0.22 10.55 3.08
CA VAL A 310 0.20 9.55 4.08
C VAL A 310 -0.70 9.56 5.32
N LYS A 311 -1.03 10.76 5.84
CA LYS A 311 -1.97 10.90 6.96
C LYS A 311 -3.37 10.44 6.57
N LEU A 312 -3.82 10.79 5.36
CA LEU A 312 -5.10 10.36 4.83
C LEU A 312 -5.16 8.83 4.67
N ASP A 313 -4.09 8.19 4.22
CA ASP A 313 -3.99 6.73 4.14
C ASP A 313 -4.21 6.08 5.50
N TYR A 314 -3.48 6.52 6.53
CA TYR A 314 -3.64 5.98 7.89
C TYR A 314 -5.08 6.08 8.38
N TYR A 315 -5.72 7.22 8.14
CA TYR A 315 -7.14 7.40 8.45
C TYR A 315 -8.03 6.42 7.68
N LEU A 316 -7.96 6.41 6.33
CA LEU A 316 -8.83 5.60 5.49
C LEU A 316 -8.63 4.10 5.75
N TRP A 317 -7.39 3.66 5.90
CA TRP A 317 -7.06 2.27 6.17
C TRP A 317 -7.60 1.80 7.52
N SER A 318 -7.47 2.63 8.57
CA SER A 318 -7.99 2.37 9.91
C SER A 318 -9.52 2.35 9.94
N VAL A 319 -10.17 3.32 9.29
CA VAL A 319 -11.63 3.34 9.09
C VAL A 319 -12.09 2.08 8.38
N GLY A 320 -11.35 1.61 7.38
CA GLY A 320 -11.63 0.37 6.66
C GLY A 320 -11.64 -0.90 7.53
N LYS A 321 -11.10 -0.85 8.75
CA LYS A 321 -11.16 -1.97 9.71
C LYS A 321 -12.38 -1.93 10.62
N GLN A 322 -13.09 -0.80 10.69
CA GLN A 322 -14.31 -0.65 11.51
C GLN A 322 -15.43 -1.56 10.99
N PRO A 323 -16.32 -2.09 11.85
CA PRO A 323 -17.36 -3.04 11.45
C PRO A 323 -18.23 -2.58 10.27
N GLU A 324 -18.58 -1.30 10.22
CA GLU A 324 -19.38 -0.70 9.16
C GLU A 324 -18.72 -0.78 7.77
N TYR A 325 -17.40 -0.56 7.70
CA TYR A 325 -16.64 -0.63 6.45
C TYR A 325 -16.16 -2.04 6.14
N ARG A 326 -15.90 -2.83 7.19
CA ARG A 326 -15.42 -4.21 7.08
C ARG A 326 -16.47 -5.14 6.46
N SER A 327 -17.75 -4.83 6.64
CA SER A 327 -18.87 -5.54 6.00
C SER A 327 -19.06 -5.17 4.53
N PHE A 328 -18.50 -4.04 4.07
CA PHE A 328 -18.50 -3.68 2.65
C PHE A 328 -17.43 -4.50 1.91
N GLU A 329 -17.84 -5.16 0.82
CA GLU A 329 -17.00 -6.13 0.15
C GLU A 329 -15.85 -5.46 -0.60
N ARG A 330 -14.66 -6.06 -0.48
CA ARG A 330 -13.42 -5.56 -1.08
C ARG A 330 -13.15 -6.35 -2.35
N HIS A 331 -12.48 -5.74 -3.32
CA HIS A 331 -11.96 -6.54 -4.42
C HIS A 331 -10.91 -7.52 -3.88
N SER A 332 -10.81 -8.69 -4.50
CA SER A 332 -9.88 -9.73 -4.12
C SER A 332 -9.02 -10.08 -5.32
N THR A 333 -7.70 -10.09 -5.14
CA THR A 333 -6.75 -10.49 -6.17
C THR A 333 -5.66 -11.29 -5.46
N LYS A 334 -5.70 -12.63 -5.58
CA LYS A 334 -4.82 -13.52 -4.80
C LYS A 334 -3.49 -13.76 -5.48
N GLN A 335 -3.43 -13.57 -6.79
CA GLN A 335 -2.22 -13.75 -7.59
C GLN A 335 -1.25 -12.55 -7.54
N THR A 336 -1.64 -11.43 -6.91
CA THR A 336 -0.76 -10.27 -6.75
C THR A 336 0.28 -10.49 -5.65
N LEU A 337 1.45 -9.88 -5.83
CA LEU A 337 2.54 -9.85 -4.85
C LEU A 337 2.70 -8.46 -4.22
N PHE A 338 1.74 -7.56 -4.42
CA PHE A 338 1.88 -6.15 -4.07
C PHE A 338 0.96 -5.69 -2.93
N TYR A 339 -0.09 -6.45 -2.58
CA TYR A 339 -1.02 -6.12 -1.49
C TYR A 339 -1.77 -7.33 -0.95
#